data_AF-A0A9W8GV34-F1
#
_entry.id   AF-A0A9W8GV34-F1
#
_cell.length_a   1.000
_cell.length_b   1.000
_cell.length_c   1.000
_cell.angle_alpha   90.00
_cell.angle_beta   90.00
_cell.angle_gamma   90.00
#
_symmetry.space_group_name_H-M   'P 1'
#
loop_
_entity.id
_entity.type
_entity.pdbx_description
1 polymer ?
#
loop_
_entity_poly.entity_id
_entity_poly.type
_entity_poly.pdbx_seq_one_letter_code
_entity_poly.pdbx_strand_id
1 'polypeptide(L)'
;MFRLTHTSAAVAARVGLGARSPTPERSYSDSGIRVPQLATFRLPEIKNEPTRDYVPGSAEQEQLMAAVEELGSKTHHIPLVINGKEVRTGDVQKQLNPGNKAQVLCTYENAGPKEVDAAIEGALAAKSKWEAMPIYDRQAIFLRAADLLATKYRYKIMAASMLGQGKNIWQAEIDAATEAVDFLRFNVKYSAEIYAQQPQLNAPGIWNRVEYRPLEGFVYAVSPFNFTAIGVNLAAAPALMGNTVLWKPSNSAVLSNYVAYDIMREAGVPDGVMQFVPGDAA
;
A
#
# COMPACT_ATOMS: atom_id res chain seq x y z
N MET A 1 -60.93 -8.20 35.32
CA MET A 1 -60.22 -7.68 36.50
C MET A 1 -58.84 -8.33 36.52
N PHE A 2 -57.81 -7.63 36.00
CA PHE A 2 -56.39 -7.74 36.39
C PHE A 2 -55.64 -6.69 35.58
N ARG A 3 -55.16 -5.65 36.27
CA ARG A 3 -54.37 -4.53 35.73
C ARG A 3 -52.89 -4.93 35.75
N LEU A 4 -52.20 -4.67 34.64
CA LEU A 4 -50.74 -4.67 34.56
C LEU A 4 -50.22 -3.32 35.08
N THR A 5 -49.33 -3.36 36.08
CA THR A 5 -48.59 -2.19 36.59
C THR A 5 -47.16 -2.22 36.04
N HIS A 6 -46.79 -1.21 35.26
CA HIS A 6 -45.40 -0.93 34.90
C HIS A 6 -44.68 -0.25 36.08
N THR A 7 -43.52 -0.78 36.47
CA THR A 7 -42.56 -0.10 37.34
C THR A 7 -41.34 0.28 36.52
N SER A 8 -41.05 1.59 36.48
CA SER A 8 -39.85 2.18 35.90
C SER A 8 -38.75 2.20 36.96
N ALA A 9 -37.59 1.60 36.66
CA ALA A 9 -36.40 1.67 37.50
C ALA A 9 -35.37 2.58 36.82
N ALA A 10 -35.17 3.77 37.39
CA ALA A 10 -34.11 4.69 37.01
C ALA A 10 -32.77 4.18 37.59
N VAL A 11 -31.80 3.90 36.73
CA VAL A 11 -30.42 3.58 37.13
C VAL A 11 -29.61 4.87 37.13
N ALA A 12 -29.21 5.33 38.31
CA ALA A 12 -28.29 6.43 38.50
C ALA A 12 -26.84 5.96 38.29
N ALA A 13 -26.15 6.49 37.28
CA ALA A 13 -24.73 6.25 37.05
C ALA A 13 -23.89 7.18 37.97
N ARG A 14 -23.15 6.58 38.91
CA ARG A 14 -22.09 7.26 39.68
C ARG A 14 -20.84 7.40 38.82
N VAL A 15 -20.41 8.63 38.54
CA VAL A 15 -19.11 8.92 37.91
C VAL A 15 -18.03 8.89 39.00
N GLY A 16 -17.18 7.86 38.96
CA GLY A 16 -15.97 7.79 39.77
C GLY A 16 -14.84 8.59 39.11
N LEU A 17 -14.35 9.62 39.78
CA LEU A 17 -13.13 10.35 39.43
C LEU A 17 -11.90 9.48 39.76
N GLY A 18 -11.51 8.62 38.83
CA GLY A 18 -10.22 7.93 38.86
C GLY A 18 -9.12 8.83 38.33
N ALA A 19 -8.02 8.95 39.08
CA ALA A 19 -6.84 9.74 38.71
C ALA A 19 -6.28 9.30 37.35
N ARG A 20 -6.20 10.23 36.40
CA ARG A 20 -5.51 10.02 35.12
C ARG A 20 -4.01 9.97 35.36
N SER A 21 -3.39 8.87 34.95
CA SER A 21 -1.94 8.76 34.76
C SER A 21 -1.45 9.87 33.81
N PRO A 22 -0.30 10.50 34.06
CA PRO A 22 0.20 11.58 33.21
C PRO A 22 0.50 11.03 31.82
N THR A 23 -0.18 11.59 30.81
CA THR A 23 0.22 11.49 29.40
C THR A 23 1.70 11.86 29.30
N PRO A 24 2.55 11.07 28.61
CA PRO A 24 3.93 11.48 28.38
C PRO A 24 3.92 12.81 27.62
N GLU A 25 4.63 13.80 28.16
CA GLU A 25 4.85 15.08 27.50
C GLU A 25 5.40 14.81 26.11
N ARG A 26 4.72 15.36 25.08
CA ARG A 26 5.23 15.38 23.72
C ARG A 26 6.51 16.21 23.72
N SER A 27 7.67 15.55 23.74
CA SER A 27 8.90 16.18 23.27
C SER A 27 8.68 16.48 21.79
N TYR A 28 8.52 17.75 21.45
CA TYR A 28 8.66 18.21 20.07
C TYR A 28 10.12 17.95 19.69
N SER A 29 10.41 16.74 19.18
CA SER A 29 11.68 16.47 18.55
C SER A 29 11.78 17.47 17.40
N ASP A 30 12.85 18.26 17.42
CA ASP A 30 13.25 19.19 16.37
C ASP A 30 13.39 18.43 15.04
N SER A 31 12.25 18.25 14.36
CA SER A 31 12.17 17.53 13.09
C SER A 31 12.65 18.51 12.03
N GLY A 32 13.90 18.28 11.59
CA GLY A 32 14.67 19.01 10.60
C GLY A 32 13.89 19.90 9.63
N ILE A 33 14.45 21.10 9.44
CA ILE A 33 14.16 22.09 8.39
C ILE A 33 13.05 21.63 7.44
N ARG A 34 11.80 22.02 7.75
CA ARG A 34 10.72 22.00 6.77
C ARG A 34 11.14 22.98 5.68
N VAL A 35 11.62 22.49 4.55
CA VAL A 35 11.91 23.37 3.41
C VAL A 35 10.58 24.01 3.04
N PRO A 36 10.42 25.33 3.22
CA PRO A 36 9.18 25.99 2.84
C PRO A 36 8.98 25.79 1.34
N GLN A 37 7.81 25.31 0.94
CA GLN A 37 7.48 25.26 -0.48
C GLN A 37 7.40 26.68 -1.01
N LEU A 38 8.29 27.02 -1.94
CA LEU A 38 8.41 28.37 -2.50
C LEU A 38 7.43 28.64 -3.65
N ALA A 39 6.57 27.67 -3.97
CA ALA A 39 5.53 27.76 -5.00
C ALA A 39 4.38 26.79 -4.71
N THR A 40 3.23 27.05 -5.33
CA THR A 40 2.12 26.09 -5.40
C THR A 40 2.29 25.22 -6.64
N PHE A 41 2.25 23.90 -6.47
CA PHE A 41 2.40 22.94 -7.57
C PHE A 41 1.04 22.46 -8.07
N ARG A 42 0.96 22.13 -9.36
CA ARG A 42 -0.21 21.51 -9.99
C ARG A 42 0.16 20.10 -10.45
N LEU A 43 -0.76 19.17 -10.24
CA LEU A 43 -0.60 17.81 -10.76
C LEU A 43 -0.66 17.82 -12.29
N PRO A 44 0.02 16.87 -12.96
CA PRO A 44 -0.23 16.60 -14.38
C PRO A 44 -1.69 16.16 -14.59
N GLU A 45 -2.15 16.23 -15.83
CA GLU A 45 -3.48 15.72 -16.18
C GLU A 45 -3.53 14.21 -15.91
N ILE A 46 -4.52 13.78 -15.12
CA ILE A 46 -4.73 12.37 -14.77
C ILE A 46 -5.88 11.80 -15.59
N LYS A 47 -5.58 10.73 -16.34
CA LYS A 47 -6.53 9.94 -17.14
C LYS A 47 -6.38 8.47 -16.79
N ASN A 48 -7.42 7.70 -17.07
CA ASN A 48 -7.34 6.25 -17.03
C ASN A 48 -6.24 5.73 -17.96
N GLU A 49 -5.50 4.74 -17.49
CA GLU A 49 -4.54 4.00 -18.28
C GLU A 49 -5.27 3.25 -19.41
N PRO A 50 -4.86 3.41 -20.67
CA PRO A 50 -5.47 2.66 -21.76
C PRO A 50 -5.19 1.16 -21.61
N THR A 51 -6.23 0.37 -21.85
CA THR A 51 -6.12 -1.08 -22.02
C THR A 51 -5.51 -1.40 -23.39
N ARG A 52 -4.77 -2.50 -23.46
CA ARG A 52 -4.21 -3.09 -24.68
C ARG A 52 -4.96 -4.37 -25.02
N ASP A 53 -5.11 -4.65 -26.31
CA ASP A 53 -5.97 -5.74 -26.80
C ASP A 53 -5.24 -7.09 -26.97
N TYR A 54 -3.91 -7.09 -27.05
CA TYR A 54 -3.07 -8.29 -27.19
C TYR A 54 -3.51 -9.23 -28.33
N VAL A 55 -3.90 -8.65 -29.47
CA VAL A 55 -4.34 -9.42 -30.63
C VAL A 55 -3.23 -10.38 -31.12
N PRO A 56 -3.58 -11.53 -31.70
CA PRO A 56 -2.59 -12.49 -32.19
C PRO A 56 -1.54 -11.87 -33.12
N GLY A 57 -0.25 -12.04 -32.80
CA GLY A 57 0.89 -11.50 -33.56
C GLY A 57 1.20 -10.03 -33.30
N SER A 58 0.55 -9.39 -32.32
CA SER A 58 0.90 -8.02 -31.91
C SER A 58 2.18 -7.97 -31.08
N ALA A 59 2.89 -6.84 -31.14
CA ALA A 59 4.10 -6.62 -30.34
C ALA A 59 3.80 -6.73 -28.83
N GLU A 60 2.63 -6.28 -28.39
CA GLU A 60 2.19 -6.39 -27.00
C GLU A 60 2.00 -7.85 -26.58
N GLN A 61 1.43 -8.68 -27.45
CA GLN A 61 1.28 -10.11 -27.18
C GLN A 61 2.66 -10.78 -27.10
N GLU A 62 3.56 -10.49 -28.04
CA GLU A 62 4.91 -11.07 -28.04
C GLU A 62 5.69 -10.71 -26.77
N GLN A 63 5.67 -9.44 -26.36
CA GLN A 63 6.35 -8.97 -25.15
C GLN A 63 5.76 -9.59 -23.88
N LEU A 64 4.42 -9.75 -23.81
CA LEU A 64 3.78 -10.42 -22.69
C LEU A 64 4.14 -11.91 -22.64
N MET A 65 4.11 -12.61 -23.78
CA MET A 65 4.45 -14.04 -23.83
C MET A 65 5.92 -14.27 -23.48
N ALA A 66 6.84 -13.39 -23.91
CA ALA A 66 8.23 -13.43 -23.50
C ALA A 66 8.38 -13.26 -21.97
N ALA A 67 7.64 -12.34 -21.36
CA ALA A 67 7.63 -12.18 -19.90
C ALA A 67 7.04 -13.40 -19.17
N VAL A 68 6.00 -14.03 -19.73
CA VAL A 68 5.41 -15.27 -19.19
C VAL A 68 6.41 -16.43 -19.26
N GLU A 69 7.13 -16.57 -20.37
CA GLU A 69 8.17 -17.58 -20.53
C GLU A 69 9.32 -17.34 -19.55
N GLU A 70 9.84 -16.11 -19.48
CA GLU A 70 10.92 -15.74 -18.57
C GLU A 70 10.55 -16.04 -17.12
N LEU A 71 9.39 -15.57 -16.66
CA LEU A 71 8.96 -15.79 -15.28
C LEU A 71 8.62 -17.25 -15.00
N GLY A 72 8.08 -17.98 -15.98
CA GLY A 72 7.70 -19.38 -15.85
C GLY A 72 8.87 -20.36 -15.93
N SER A 73 10.00 -19.95 -16.50
CA SER A 73 11.18 -20.80 -16.75
C SER A 73 11.93 -21.24 -15.48
N LYS A 74 11.71 -20.55 -14.36
CA LYS A 74 12.42 -20.79 -13.10
C LYS A 74 11.54 -20.54 -11.89
N THR A 75 11.90 -21.17 -10.77
CA THR A 75 11.33 -20.84 -9.47
C THR A 75 12.03 -19.60 -8.90
N HIS A 76 11.27 -18.57 -8.57
CA HIS A 76 11.81 -17.36 -7.93
C HIS A 76 11.87 -17.53 -6.41
N HIS A 77 12.79 -16.83 -5.76
CA HIS A 77 12.85 -16.76 -4.30
C HIS A 77 12.51 -15.34 -3.86
N ILE A 78 11.52 -15.21 -2.97
CA ILE A 78 10.98 -13.94 -2.51
C ILE A 78 11.28 -13.78 -1.02
N PRO A 79 12.17 -12.86 -0.64
CA PRO A 79 12.48 -12.61 0.76
C PRO A 79 11.36 -11.79 1.43
N LEU A 80 11.42 -11.67 2.75
CA LEU A 80 10.83 -10.50 3.41
C LEU A 80 11.68 -9.28 3.06
N VAL A 81 11.09 -8.10 3.01
CA VAL A 81 11.87 -6.85 2.92
C VAL A 81 11.53 -5.96 4.09
N ILE A 82 12.50 -5.84 4.99
CA ILE A 82 12.38 -5.08 6.24
C ILE A 82 13.45 -3.99 6.25
N ASN A 83 13.03 -2.73 6.35
CA ASN A 83 13.91 -1.56 6.33
C ASN A 83 14.83 -1.53 5.10
N GLY A 84 14.28 -1.85 3.93
CA GLY A 84 15.01 -1.90 2.65
C GLY A 84 15.91 -3.12 2.48
N LYS A 85 16.00 -4.00 3.48
CA LYS A 85 16.88 -5.17 3.47
C LYS A 85 16.10 -6.46 3.30
N GLU A 86 16.61 -7.33 2.45
CA GLU A 86 16.09 -8.69 2.31
C GLU A 86 16.39 -9.49 3.58
N VAL A 87 15.37 -10.15 4.12
CA VAL A 87 15.46 -10.99 5.32
C VAL A 87 15.01 -12.40 4.97
N ARG A 88 15.82 -13.37 5.39
CA ARG A 88 15.53 -14.81 5.28
C ARG A 88 15.25 -15.37 6.66
N THR A 89 14.10 -16.02 6.82
CA THR A 89 13.67 -16.62 8.08
C THR A 89 14.03 -18.11 8.14
N GLY A 90 14.18 -18.75 6.98
CA GLY A 90 14.36 -20.20 6.86
C GLY A 90 13.04 -20.96 6.91
N ASP A 91 11.93 -20.31 7.28
CA ASP A 91 10.58 -20.83 7.09
C ASP A 91 10.12 -20.49 5.67
N VAL A 92 10.42 -21.40 4.73
CA VAL A 92 10.19 -21.19 3.31
C VAL A 92 8.90 -21.86 2.86
N GLN A 93 7.96 -21.04 2.39
CA GLN A 93 6.68 -21.45 1.82
C GLN A 93 6.71 -21.37 0.30
N LYS A 94 5.66 -21.88 -0.36
CA LYS A 94 5.58 -21.97 -1.83
C LYS A 94 4.31 -21.31 -2.35
N GLN A 95 4.44 -20.57 -3.44
CA GLN A 95 3.32 -20.20 -4.31
C GLN A 95 3.36 -21.12 -5.55
N LEU A 96 2.31 -21.90 -5.73
CA LEU A 96 2.15 -22.80 -6.88
C LEU A 96 1.46 -22.07 -8.04
N ASN A 97 1.69 -22.54 -9.27
CA ASN A 97 0.87 -22.14 -10.41
C ASN A 97 -0.52 -22.82 -10.31
N PRO A 98 -1.63 -22.09 -10.19
CA PRO A 98 -2.97 -22.69 -10.15
C PRO A 98 -3.34 -23.41 -11.46
N GLY A 99 -2.79 -23.01 -12.61
CA GLY A 99 -2.97 -23.68 -13.91
C GLY A 99 -2.07 -24.91 -14.11
N ASN A 100 -0.99 -25.03 -13.32
CA ASN A 100 -0.12 -26.21 -13.29
C ASN A 100 0.44 -26.43 -11.88
N LYS A 101 -0.31 -27.14 -11.03
CA LYS A 101 0.02 -27.28 -9.60
C LYS A 101 1.35 -27.98 -9.31
N ALA A 102 1.94 -28.67 -10.30
CA ALA A 102 3.28 -29.26 -10.18
C ALA A 102 4.40 -28.19 -10.27
N GLN A 103 4.11 -27.03 -10.87
CA GLN A 103 5.06 -25.93 -11.01
C GLN A 103 5.05 -25.06 -9.75
N VAL A 104 6.23 -24.95 -9.12
CA VAL A 104 6.49 -23.97 -8.05
C VAL A 104 6.95 -22.67 -8.71
N LEU A 105 6.11 -21.64 -8.70
CA LEU A 105 6.44 -20.36 -9.32
C LEU A 105 7.40 -19.57 -8.47
N CYS A 106 7.12 -19.49 -7.17
CA CYS A 106 8.07 -18.93 -6.24
C CYS A 106 8.06 -19.66 -4.90
N THR A 107 9.19 -19.55 -4.22
CA THR A 107 9.33 -19.77 -2.79
C THR A 107 9.36 -18.42 -2.10
N TYR A 108 8.84 -18.32 -0.89
CA TYR A 108 8.91 -17.09 -0.12
C TYR A 108 9.22 -17.35 1.35
N GLU A 109 9.93 -16.42 1.97
CA GLU A 109 10.20 -16.41 3.40
C GLU A 109 8.92 -16.03 4.15
N ASN A 110 8.56 -16.80 5.18
CA ASN A 110 7.39 -16.59 6.00
C ASN A 110 7.78 -15.75 7.23
N ALA A 111 7.10 -14.64 7.46
CA ALA A 111 7.36 -13.76 8.60
C ALA A 111 6.90 -14.42 9.90
N GLY A 112 7.81 -14.54 10.87
CA GLY A 112 7.50 -14.89 12.24
C GLY A 112 7.32 -13.65 13.14
N PRO A 113 7.01 -13.85 14.44
CA PRO A 113 6.80 -12.74 15.38
C PRO A 113 7.99 -11.77 15.44
N LYS A 114 9.21 -12.30 15.43
CA LYS A 114 10.44 -11.48 15.49
C LYS A 114 10.58 -10.56 14.28
N GLU A 115 10.28 -11.07 13.09
CA GLU A 115 10.37 -10.30 11.84
C GLU A 115 9.24 -9.26 11.77
N VAL A 116 8.05 -9.58 12.26
CA VAL A 116 6.94 -8.62 12.38
C VAL A 116 7.31 -7.49 13.35
N ASP A 117 7.86 -7.81 14.52
CA ASP A 117 8.31 -6.78 15.48
C ASP A 117 9.37 -5.86 14.85
N ALA A 118 10.36 -6.43 14.16
CA ALA A 118 11.39 -5.65 13.47
C ALA A 118 10.81 -4.77 12.34
N ALA A 119 9.79 -5.26 11.63
CA ALA A 119 9.07 -4.48 10.61
C ALA A 119 8.27 -3.34 11.23
N ILE A 120 7.61 -3.55 12.36
CA ILE A 120 6.90 -2.50 13.12
C ILE A 120 7.88 -1.44 13.60
N GLU A 121 8.97 -1.82 14.27
CA GLU A 121 9.99 -0.89 14.74
C GLU A 121 10.55 -0.05 13.60
N GLY A 122 10.85 -0.70 12.47
CA GLY A 122 11.28 -0.05 11.25
C GLY A 122 10.28 0.96 10.68
N ALA A 123 9.00 0.57 10.63
CA ALA A 123 7.93 1.43 10.14
C ALA A 123 7.72 2.64 11.05
N LEU A 124 7.82 2.48 12.36
CA LEU A 124 7.72 3.57 13.33
C LEU A 124 8.95 4.49 13.26
N ALA A 125 10.14 3.95 13.02
CA ALA A 125 11.36 4.74 12.85
C ALA A 125 11.35 5.62 11.59
N ALA A 126 10.76 5.13 10.48
CA ALA A 126 10.63 5.89 9.24
C ALA A 126 9.51 6.95 9.28
N LYS A 127 8.54 6.80 10.19
CA LYS A 127 7.29 7.57 10.24
C LYS A 127 7.49 9.08 10.24
N SER A 128 8.29 9.59 11.17
CA SER A 128 8.47 11.04 11.36
C SER A 128 9.04 11.73 10.11
N LYS A 129 10.01 11.10 9.43
CA LYS A 129 10.58 11.65 8.19
C LYS A 129 9.59 11.58 7.04
N TRP A 130 8.86 10.48 6.92
CA TRP A 130 7.90 10.27 5.84
C TRP A 130 6.69 11.19 5.92
N GLU A 131 6.13 11.40 7.12
CA GLU A 131 5.00 12.31 7.29
C GLU A 131 5.39 13.78 7.13
N ALA A 132 6.62 14.14 7.50
CA ALA A 132 7.17 15.47 7.31
C ALA A 132 7.52 15.79 5.85
N MET A 133 7.68 14.77 5.00
CA MET A 133 7.87 14.97 3.56
C MET A 133 6.67 15.75 2.98
N PRO A 134 6.90 16.79 2.16
CA PRO A 134 5.79 17.50 1.56
C PRO A 134 4.93 16.61 0.67
N ILE A 135 3.62 16.87 0.63
CA ILE A 135 2.67 15.99 -0.07
C ILE A 135 2.97 15.87 -1.56
N TYR A 136 3.40 16.94 -2.24
CA TYR A 136 3.75 16.88 -3.67
C TYR A 136 4.94 15.95 -3.96
N ASP A 137 5.90 15.86 -3.03
CA ASP A 137 7.05 14.96 -3.17
C ASP A 137 6.62 13.50 -2.98
N ARG A 138 5.72 13.24 -2.02
CA ARG A 138 5.08 11.91 -1.88
C ARG A 138 4.29 11.57 -3.15
N GLN A 139 3.46 12.48 -3.65
CA GLN A 139 2.68 12.30 -4.87
C GLN A 139 3.57 11.98 -6.08
N ALA A 140 4.71 12.66 -6.22
CA ALA A 140 5.67 12.41 -7.30
C ALA A 140 6.20 10.96 -7.29
N ILE A 141 6.45 10.39 -6.11
CA ILE A 141 6.86 8.98 -5.97
C ILE A 141 5.79 8.05 -6.53
N PHE A 142 4.51 8.23 -6.16
CA PHE A 142 3.44 7.34 -6.63
C PHE A 142 3.07 7.56 -8.10
N LEU A 143 3.22 8.78 -8.63
CA LEU A 143 3.11 9.03 -10.07
C LEU A 143 4.24 8.32 -10.84
N ARG A 144 5.47 8.35 -10.30
CA ARG A 144 6.60 7.60 -10.88
C ARG A 144 6.38 6.09 -10.80
N ALA A 145 5.82 5.58 -9.71
CA ALA A 145 5.45 4.16 -9.60
C ALA A 145 4.42 3.78 -10.67
N ALA A 146 3.42 4.63 -10.93
CA ALA A 146 2.43 4.41 -11.98
C ALA A 146 3.08 4.36 -13.38
N ASP A 147 4.03 5.25 -13.65
CA ASP A 147 4.76 5.28 -14.93
C ASP A 147 5.64 4.03 -15.13
N LEU A 148 6.38 3.62 -14.10
CA LEU A 148 7.17 2.40 -14.10
C LEU A 148 6.30 1.15 -14.34
N LEU A 149 5.13 1.09 -13.70
CA LEU A 149 4.18 -0.01 -13.89
C LEU A 149 3.60 0.00 -15.31
N ALA A 150 3.19 1.16 -15.82
CA ALA A 150 2.59 1.29 -17.15
C ALA A 150 3.56 0.96 -18.29
N THR A 151 4.86 1.15 -18.06
CA THR A 151 5.92 0.98 -19.06
C THR A 151 6.84 -0.20 -18.72
N LYS A 152 7.95 0.04 -18.03
CA LYS A 152 9.05 -0.90 -17.76
C LYS A 152 8.58 -2.23 -17.18
N TYR A 153 7.59 -2.21 -16.30
CA TYR A 153 7.16 -3.39 -15.55
C TYR A 153 5.85 -4.00 -16.01
N ARG A 154 5.15 -3.42 -16.99
CA ARG A 154 3.79 -3.82 -17.37
C ARG A 154 3.68 -5.32 -17.64
N TYR A 155 4.51 -5.83 -18.53
CA TYR A 155 4.47 -7.24 -18.90
C TYR A 155 4.94 -8.16 -17.78
N LYS A 156 5.90 -7.70 -16.96
CA LYS A 156 6.40 -8.48 -15.81
C LYS A 156 5.32 -8.68 -14.75
N ILE A 157 4.61 -7.62 -14.36
CA ILE A 157 3.56 -7.70 -13.34
C ILE A 157 2.33 -8.46 -13.86
N MET A 158 1.98 -8.29 -15.14
CA MET A 158 0.94 -9.09 -15.78
C MET A 158 1.30 -10.57 -15.83
N ALA A 159 2.51 -10.92 -16.29
CA ALA A 159 2.99 -12.31 -16.33
C ALA A 159 2.99 -12.95 -14.93
N ALA A 160 3.44 -12.21 -13.91
CA ALA A 160 3.39 -12.65 -12.53
C ALA A 160 1.96 -12.93 -12.06
N SER A 161 0.98 -12.10 -12.45
CA SER A 161 -0.43 -12.30 -12.11
C SER A 161 -1.08 -13.45 -12.89
N MET A 162 -0.78 -13.58 -14.18
CA MET A 162 -1.25 -14.70 -15.01
C MET A 162 -0.77 -16.03 -14.44
N LEU A 163 0.53 -16.16 -14.21
CA LEU A 163 1.13 -17.37 -13.67
C LEU A 163 0.69 -17.60 -12.22
N GLY A 164 0.82 -16.59 -11.36
CA GLY A 164 0.62 -16.73 -9.92
C GLY A 164 -0.82 -16.82 -9.45
N GLN A 165 -1.75 -16.17 -10.17
CA GLN A 165 -3.16 -16.06 -9.81
C GLN A 165 -4.09 -16.70 -10.85
N GLY A 166 -3.54 -17.30 -11.92
CA GLY A 166 -4.30 -18.03 -12.94
C GLY A 166 -5.10 -17.14 -13.88
N LYS A 167 -4.70 -15.88 -14.03
CA LYS A 167 -5.42 -14.92 -14.90
C LYS A 167 -5.14 -15.19 -16.37
N ASN A 168 -6.16 -14.99 -17.21
CA ASN A 168 -5.95 -14.82 -18.64
C ASN A 168 -5.39 -13.41 -18.94
N ILE A 169 -4.96 -13.18 -20.18
CA ILE A 169 -4.32 -11.91 -20.60
C ILE A 169 -5.20 -10.71 -20.26
N TRP A 170 -6.49 -10.75 -20.62
CA TRP A 170 -7.41 -9.65 -20.36
C TRP A 170 -7.62 -9.39 -18.87
N GLN A 171 -7.79 -10.45 -18.07
CA GLN A 171 -7.95 -10.34 -16.62
C GLN A 171 -6.69 -9.78 -15.94
N ALA A 172 -5.50 -10.08 -16.45
CA ALA A 172 -4.25 -9.52 -15.95
C ALA A 172 -4.06 -8.07 -16.40
N GLU A 173 -4.45 -7.74 -17.64
CA GLU A 173 -4.41 -6.37 -18.17
C GLU A 173 -5.26 -5.43 -17.33
N ILE A 174 -6.53 -5.78 -17.11
CA ILE A 174 -7.45 -4.88 -16.43
C ILE A 174 -7.13 -4.72 -14.93
N ASP A 175 -6.49 -5.72 -14.31
CA ASP A 175 -6.08 -5.72 -12.90
C ASP A 175 -4.65 -5.21 -12.71
N ALA A 176 -3.67 -6.05 -13.03
CA ALA A 176 -2.27 -5.85 -12.65
C ALA A 176 -1.60 -4.70 -13.41
N ALA A 177 -2.15 -4.31 -14.57
CA ALA A 177 -1.72 -3.13 -15.32
C ALA A 177 -2.66 -1.94 -15.10
N THR A 178 -3.83 -1.91 -15.72
CA THR A 178 -4.63 -0.68 -15.81
C THR A 178 -5.19 -0.24 -14.46
N GLU A 179 -5.86 -1.12 -13.71
CA GLU A 179 -6.44 -0.76 -12.41
C GLU A 179 -5.35 -0.39 -11.39
N ALA A 180 -4.22 -1.10 -11.39
CA ALA A 180 -3.08 -0.77 -10.53
C ALA A 180 -2.48 0.61 -10.86
N VAL A 181 -2.29 0.95 -12.15
CA VAL A 181 -1.83 2.28 -12.58
C VAL A 181 -2.85 3.36 -12.21
N ASP A 182 -4.13 3.07 -12.42
CA ASP A 182 -5.21 4.00 -12.12
C ASP A 182 -5.30 4.28 -10.62
N PHE A 183 -5.20 3.28 -9.75
CA PHE A 183 -5.15 3.53 -8.30
C PHE A 183 -4.02 4.48 -7.93
N LEU A 184 -2.82 4.29 -8.47
CA LEU A 184 -1.67 5.15 -8.17
C LEU A 184 -1.89 6.59 -8.65
N ARG A 185 -2.39 6.77 -9.87
CA ARG A 185 -2.65 8.10 -10.45
C ARG A 185 -3.84 8.81 -9.81
N PHE A 186 -4.96 8.12 -9.67
CA PHE A 186 -6.20 8.70 -9.14
C PHE A 186 -6.13 8.94 -7.64
N ASN A 187 -5.46 8.08 -6.85
CA ASN A 187 -5.25 8.40 -5.43
C ASN A 187 -4.38 9.65 -5.26
N VAL A 188 -3.40 9.90 -6.14
CA VAL A 188 -2.65 11.16 -6.16
C VAL A 188 -3.60 12.33 -6.44
N LYS A 189 -4.46 12.23 -7.45
CA LYS A 189 -5.50 13.24 -7.73
C LYS A 189 -6.40 13.49 -6.51
N TYR A 190 -6.97 12.43 -5.94
CA TYR A 190 -7.87 12.53 -4.78
C TYR A 190 -7.17 13.08 -3.54
N SER A 191 -5.90 12.74 -3.32
CA SER A 191 -5.12 13.32 -2.22
C SER A 191 -4.96 14.84 -2.37
N ALA A 192 -4.73 15.34 -3.59
CA ALA A 192 -4.66 16.78 -3.84
C ALA A 192 -6.03 17.46 -3.64
N GLU A 193 -7.12 16.83 -4.09
CA GLU A 193 -8.48 17.31 -3.87
C GLU A 193 -8.84 17.39 -2.38
N ILE A 194 -8.47 16.37 -1.59
CA ILE A 194 -8.66 16.34 -0.13
C ILE A 194 -7.86 17.48 0.53
N TYR A 195 -6.57 17.61 0.21
CA TYR A 195 -5.70 18.62 0.82
C TYR A 195 -6.10 20.06 0.47
N ALA A 196 -6.83 20.26 -0.64
CA ALA A 196 -7.38 21.55 -1.02
C ALA A 196 -8.65 21.95 -0.25
N GLN A 197 -9.30 21.02 0.47
CA GLN A 197 -10.50 21.33 1.25
C GLN A 197 -10.13 22.17 2.48
N GLN A 198 -10.76 23.33 2.61
CA GLN A 198 -10.56 24.29 3.72
C GLN A 198 -11.92 24.85 4.19
N PRO A 199 -12.00 25.42 5.41
CA PRO A 199 -13.22 26.04 5.92
C PRO A 199 -13.74 27.11 4.96
N GLN A 200 -15.01 27.02 4.57
CA GLN A 200 -15.63 27.94 3.59
C GLN A 200 -15.79 29.36 4.13
N LEU A 201 -15.88 29.51 5.45
CA LEU A 201 -16.14 30.79 6.11
C LEU A 201 -15.19 31.00 7.29
N ASN A 202 -14.81 32.25 7.48
CA ASN A 202 -14.02 32.73 8.60
C ASN A 202 -14.73 33.92 9.23
N ALA A 203 -14.80 33.96 10.56
CA ALA A 203 -15.31 35.14 11.27
C ALA A 203 -14.30 36.30 11.16
N PRO A 204 -14.74 37.56 11.28
CA PRO A 204 -13.85 38.72 11.23
C PRO A 204 -12.69 38.60 12.23
N GLY A 205 -11.45 38.77 11.75
CA GLY A 205 -10.22 38.67 12.56
C GLY A 205 -9.78 37.23 12.89
N ILE A 206 -10.47 36.21 12.40
CA ILE A 206 -10.14 34.79 12.64
C ILE A 206 -9.73 34.13 11.33
N TRP A 207 -8.70 33.28 11.34
CA TRP A 207 -8.30 32.46 10.19
C TRP A 207 -8.23 30.97 10.57
N ASN A 208 -9.28 30.24 10.21
CA ASN A 208 -9.39 28.81 10.39
C ASN A 208 -8.70 28.05 9.25
N ARG A 209 -8.05 26.93 9.59
CA ARG A 209 -7.37 26.04 8.65
C ARG A 209 -7.59 24.59 9.06
N VAL A 210 -7.64 23.70 8.08
CA VAL A 210 -7.67 22.25 8.31
C VAL A 210 -6.34 21.64 7.87
N GLU A 211 -5.75 20.84 8.74
CA GLU A 211 -4.55 20.05 8.45
C GLU A 211 -4.90 18.56 8.44
N TYR A 212 -4.70 17.90 7.30
CA TYR A 212 -4.90 16.47 7.13
C TYR A 212 -3.66 15.71 7.59
N ARG A 213 -3.65 15.32 8.87
CA ARG A 213 -2.58 14.53 9.45
C ARG A 213 -2.71 13.05 9.07
N PRO A 214 -1.60 12.34 8.81
CA PRO A 214 -1.64 10.88 8.78
C PRO A 214 -1.98 10.32 10.16
N LEU A 215 -2.28 9.02 10.20
CA LEU A 215 -2.54 8.30 11.44
C LEU A 215 -1.25 8.19 12.27
N GLU A 216 -1.40 8.16 13.59
CA GLU A 216 -0.31 7.81 14.51
C GLU A 216 -0.13 6.29 14.49
N GLY A 217 1.12 5.82 14.52
CA GLY A 217 1.47 4.41 14.40
C GLY A 217 1.75 3.97 12.96
N PHE A 218 1.40 2.73 12.65
CA PHE A 218 1.57 2.09 11.33
C PHE A 218 0.24 1.51 10.83
N VAL A 219 0.15 1.27 9.52
CA VAL A 219 -0.99 0.59 8.90
C VAL A 219 -0.59 -0.85 8.56
N TYR A 220 -1.45 -1.81 8.90
CA TYR A 220 -1.29 -3.20 8.48
C TYR A 220 -2.18 -3.48 7.26
N ALA A 221 -1.55 -3.65 6.10
CA ALA A 221 -2.23 -3.91 4.83
C ALA A 221 -2.23 -5.41 4.53
N VAL A 222 -3.38 -6.05 4.65
CA VAL A 222 -3.59 -7.47 4.32
C VAL A 222 -4.34 -7.57 3.02
N SER A 223 -3.68 -8.01 1.95
CA SER A 223 -4.28 -8.02 0.61
C SER A 223 -4.72 -9.42 0.14
N PRO A 224 -5.85 -9.52 -0.58
CA PRO A 224 -6.38 -10.79 -1.09
C PRO A 224 -5.58 -11.27 -2.32
N PHE A 225 -5.92 -12.47 -2.81
CA PHE A 225 -5.24 -13.06 -3.97
C PHE A 225 -5.84 -12.65 -5.32
N ASN A 226 -7.09 -12.19 -5.34
CA ASN A 226 -7.89 -12.10 -6.57
C ASN A 226 -7.54 -10.90 -7.46
N PHE A 227 -6.97 -9.83 -6.89
CA PHE A 227 -6.51 -8.65 -7.62
C PHE A 227 -5.14 -8.19 -7.12
N THR A 228 -4.21 -8.08 -8.05
CA THR A 228 -2.90 -7.47 -7.80
C THR A 228 -3.05 -5.97 -7.49
N ALA A 229 -3.96 -5.29 -8.20
CA ALA A 229 -4.28 -3.88 -8.00
C ALA A 229 -4.76 -3.58 -6.58
N ILE A 230 -5.56 -4.48 -5.98
CA ILE A 230 -5.99 -4.32 -4.58
C ILE A 230 -4.80 -4.39 -3.63
N GLY A 231 -3.83 -5.29 -3.87
CA GLY A 231 -2.59 -5.35 -3.08
C GLY A 231 -1.78 -4.05 -3.17
N VAL A 232 -1.57 -3.58 -4.40
CA VAL A 232 -0.93 -2.28 -4.67
C VAL A 232 -1.65 -1.16 -3.92
N ASN A 233 -2.97 -1.07 -4.04
CA ASN A 233 -3.76 0.03 -3.49
C ASN A 233 -3.80 0.03 -1.96
N LEU A 234 -4.03 -1.13 -1.33
CA LEU A 234 -4.08 -1.25 0.13
C LEU A 234 -2.77 -0.84 0.80
N ALA A 235 -1.64 -1.05 0.13
CA ALA A 235 -0.34 -0.61 0.62
C ALA A 235 -0.02 0.86 0.24
N ALA A 236 -0.25 1.25 -1.02
CA ALA A 236 0.15 2.55 -1.53
C ALA A 236 -0.74 3.71 -1.06
N ALA A 237 -2.05 3.51 -0.94
CA ALA A 237 -2.98 4.58 -0.53
C ALA A 237 -2.66 5.15 0.87
N PRO A 238 -2.50 4.33 1.94
CA PRO A 238 -2.09 4.86 3.23
C PRO A 238 -0.68 5.46 3.19
N ALA A 239 0.25 4.85 2.44
CA ALA A 239 1.62 5.37 2.30
C ALA A 239 1.63 6.78 1.68
N LEU A 240 0.88 7.01 0.60
CA LEU A 240 0.71 8.31 -0.04
C LEU A 240 0.27 9.40 0.95
N MET A 241 -0.63 9.05 1.87
CA MET A 241 -1.18 9.97 2.86
C MET A 241 -0.22 10.25 4.03
N GLY A 242 0.99 9.69 4.03
CA GLY A 242 2.02 9.90 5.06
C GLY A 242 2.06 8.84 6.16
N ASN A 243 1.40 7.70 5.97
CA ASN A 243 1.51 6.56 6.88
C ASN A 243 2.67 5.65 6.49
N THR A 244 3.17 4.86 7.42
CA THR A 244 4.05 3.71 7.13
C THR A 244 3.23 2.43 7.19
N VAL A 245 3.66 1.41 6.45
CA VAL A 245 2.83 0.24 6.11
C VAL A 245 3.60 -1.06 6.28
N LEU A 246 2.98 -2.02 6.95
CA LEU A 246 3.34 -3.43 6.88
C LEU A 246 2.42 -4.11 5.87
N TRP A 247 2.96 -4.57 4.76
CA TRP A 247 2.20 -5.21 3.70
C TRP A 247 2.37 -6.72 3.76
N LYS A 248 1.29 -7.41 4.14
CA LYS A 248 1.17 -8.87 4.08
C LYS A 248 0.33 -9.28 2.86
N PRO A 249 0.96 -9.67 1.74
CA PRO A 249 0.22 -10.15 0.58
C PRO A 249 -0.42 -11.51 0.85
N SER A 250 -1.44 -11.85 0.07
CA SER A 250 -1.94 -13.23 0.03
C SER A 250 -0.84 -14.19 -0.45
N ASN A 251 -0.80 -15.37 0.16
CA ASN A 251 0.15 -16.44 -0.15
C ASN A 251 0.03 -16.92 -1.61
N SER A 252 -1.14 -16.72 -2.23
CA SER A 252 -1.40 -17.06 -3.64
C SER A 252 -1.14 -15.89 -4.61
N ALA A 253 -0.59 -14.76 -4.13
CA ALA A 253 -0.27 -13.59 -4.95
C ALA A 253 1.05 -12.93 -4.51
N VAL A 254 1.97 -13.69 -3.91
CA VAL A 254 3.25 -13.15 -3.40
C VAL A 254 4.10 -12.64 -4.55
N LEU A 255 4.21 -13.38 -5.66
CA LEU A 255 5.07 -13.02 -6.79
C LEU A 255 4.66 -11.67 -7.43
N SER A 256 3.38 -11.49 -7.76
CA SER A 256 2.88 -10.24 -8.37
C SER A 256 2.99 -9.06 -7.41
N ASN A 257 2.68 -9.26 -6.12
CA ASN A 257 2.81 -8.23 -5.10
C ASN A 257 4.28 -7.88 -4.79
N TYR A 258 5.22 -8.82 -4.93
CA TYR A 258 6.65 -8.52 -4.81
C TYR A 258 7.16 -7.69 -5.99
N VAL A 259 6.69 -7.96 -7.21
CA VAL A 259 6.98 -7.10 -8.38
C VAL A 259 6.45 -5.69 -8.14
N ALA A 260 5.23 -5.55 -7.60
CA ALA A 260 4.67 -4.27 -7.20
C ALA A 260 5.51 -3.57 -6.10
N TYR A 261 5.97 -4.31 -5.10
CA TYR A 261 6.86 -3.78 -4.06
C TYR A 261 8.17 -3.24 -4.66
N ASP A 262 8.79 -3.99 -5.59
CA ASP A 262 10.00 -3.55 -6.29
C ASP A 262 9.77 -2.27 -7.10
N ILE A 263 8.61 -2.13 -7.73
CA ILE A 263 8.21 -0.89 -8.44
C ILE A 263 8.17 0.29 -7.44
N MET A 264 7.55 0.11 -6.27
CA MET A 264 7.47 1.17 -5.24
C MET A 264 8.86 1.58 -4.75
N ARG A 265 9.74 0.61 -4.51
CA ARG A 265 11.13 0.85 -4.10
C ARG A 265 11.91 1.60 -5.18
N GLU A 266 11.81 1.19 -6.44
CA GLU A 266 12.47 1.89 -7.56
C GLU A 266 11.91 3.30 -7.78
N ALA A 267 10.61 3.50 -7.57
CA ALA A 267 9.96 4.79 -7.66
C ALA A 267 10.47 5.79 -6.61
N GLY A 268 10.99 5.28 -5.48
CA GLY A 268 11.61 6.08 -4.43
C GLY A 268 10.84 6.08 -3.11
N VAL A 269 9.95 5.12 -2.87
CA VAL A 269 9.40 4.91 -1.52
C VAL A 269 10.57 4.62 -0.57
N PRO A 270 10.81 5.45 0.46
CA PRO A 270 11.97 5.27 1.33
C PRO A 270 11.95 3.96 2.12
N ASP A 271 13.14 3.45 2.44
CA ASP A 271 13.30 2.29 3.31
C ASP A 271 12.54 2.48 4.63
N GLY A 272 11.80 1.44 5.03
CA GLY A 272 10.99 1.44 6.24
C GLY A 272 9.58 2.02 6.07
N VAL A 273 9.27 2.76 4.99
CA VAL A 273 7.91 3.26 4.76
C VAL A 273 6.96 2.13 4.37
N MET A 274 7.42 1.17 3.58
CA MET A 274 6.68 -0.02 3.20
C MET A 274 7.53 -1.25 3.51
N GLN A 275 7.05 -2.09 4.43
CA GLN A 275 7.64 -3.37 4.79
C GLN A 275 6.92 -4.47 4.02
N PHE A 276 7.64 -5.34 3.32
CA PHE A 276 7.05 -6.48 2.62
C PHE A 276 7.18 -7.73 3.48
N VAL A 277 6.07 -8.16 4.08
CA VAL A 277 6.04 -9.22 5.10
C VAL A 277 5.03 -10.33 4.74
N PRO A 278 5.29 -11.14 3.69
CA PRO A 278 4.59 -12.41 3.50
C PRO A 278 4.60 -13.24 4.77
N GLY A 279 3.48 -13.86 5.12
CA GLY A 279 3.29 -14.46 6.44
C GLY A 279 1.92 -15.09 6.59
N ASP A 280 1.69 -15.83 7.68
CA ASP A 280 0.34 -16.03 8.17
C ASP A 280 -0.26 -14.68 8.61
N ALA A 281 -1.57 -14.51 8.43
CA ALA A 281 -2.28 -13.33 8.90
C ALA A 281 -2.78 -13.48 10.35
N ALA A 282 -2.82 -14.71 10.87
CA ALA A 282 -3.29 -15.06 12.22
C ALA A 282 -2.24 -14.85 13.31
#